data_AF-E2C4K4-F1
#
_entry.id   AF-E2C4K4-F1
#
_cell.length_a   1.000
_cell.length_b   1.000
_cell.length_c   1.000
_cell.angle_alpha   90.00
_cell.angle_beta   90.00
_cell.angle_gamma   90.00
#
_symmetry.space_group_name_H-M   'P 1'
#
loop_
_entity.id
_entity.type
_entity.pdbx_description
1 polymer ?
#
loop_
_entity_poly.entity_id
_entity_poly.type
_entity_poly.pdbx_seq_one_letter_code
_entity_poly.pdbx_strand_id
1 'polypeptide(L)' 'NVYTTKPANLADLRERILHQINLVSPEMRRNVLNEFHLQLDHCQVVDGRQFE' A
#
# COMPACT_ATOMS: atom_id res chain seq x y z
N ASN A 1 -11.51 1.77 -1.18
CA ASN A 1 -11.41 2.45 -2.47
C ASN A 1 -11.62 3.96 -2.23
N VAL A 2 -10.55 4.69 -1.89
CA VAL A 2 -10.63 6.11 -1.41
C VAL A 2 -11.09 7.06 -2.53
N TYR A 3 -10.64 6.76 -3.76
CA TYR A 3 -10.80 7.61 -4.94
C TYR A 3 -11.74 7.03 -6.00
N THR A 4 -12.55 6.00 -5.69
CA THR A 4 -13.56 5.47 -6.64
C THR A 4 -14.50 6.56 -7.13
N THR A 5 -14.82 7.47 -6.22
CA THR A 5 -15.60 8.67 -6.49
C THR A 5 -14.83 9.86 -5.93
N LYS A 6 -15.03 11.03 -6.55
CA LYS A 6 -14.45 12.28 -6.05
C LYS A 6 -14.95 12.53 -4.62
N PRO A 7 -14.06 12.72 -3.63
CA PRO A 7 -14.47 13.09 -2.28
C PRO A 7 -15.18 14.45 -2.28
N ALA A 8 -16.20 14.59 -1.43
CA ALA A 8 -16.99 15.81 -1.37
C ALA A 8 -16.19 16.99 -0.78
N ASN A 9 -15.30 16.69 0.17
CA ASN A 9 -14.42 17.65 0.85
C ASN A 9 -13.27 16.91 1.58
N LEU A 10 -12.41 17.66 2.27
CA LEU A 10 -11.27 17.10 3.00
C LEU A 10 -11.67 16.19 4.17
N ALA A 11 -12.80 16.44 4.84
CA ALA A 11 -13.25 15.60 5.94
C ALA A 11 -13.72 14.22 5.43
N ASP A 12 -14.49 14.20 4.33
CA ASP A 12 -14.88 12.97 3.65
C ASP A 12 -13.65 12.18 3.15
N LEU A 13 -12.66 12.85 2.57
CA LEU A 13 -11.41 12.20 2.16
C LEU A 13 -10.69 11.55 3.37
N ARG A 14 -10.58 12.27 4.49
CA ARG A 14 -9.95 11.78 5.71
C ARG A 14 -10.65 10.53 6.24
N GLU A 15 -11.98 10.56 6.34
CA GLU A 15 -12.77 9.41 6.80
C GLU A 15 -12.59 8.19 5.90
N ARG A 16 -12.58 8.39 4.57
CA ARG A 16 -12.33 7.30 3.61
C ARG A 16 -10.95 6.68 3.80
N ILE A 17 -9.91 7.49 4.02
CA ILE A 17 -8.55 7.00 4.28
C ILE A 17 -8.52 6.18 5.58
N LEU A 18 -9.08 6.71 6.67
CA LEU A 18 -9.13 6.02 7.96
C LEU A 18 -9.89 4.70 7.86
N HIS A 19 -11.03 4.70 7.16
CA HIS A 19 -11.79 3.48 6.90
C HIS A 19 -10.94 2.43 6.16
N GLN A 20 -10.20 2.82 5.12
CA GLN A 20 -9.31 1.88 4.42
C GLN A 20 -8.18 1.36 5.29
N ILE A 21 -7.57 2.21 6.12
CA ILE A 21 -6.52 1.78 7.07
C ILE A 21 -7.09 0.73 8.03
N ASN A 22 -8.31 0.92 8.52
CA ASN A 22 -8.97 -0.04 9.42
C ASN A 22 -9.31 -1.37 8.75
N LEU A 23 -9.43 -1.42 7.42
CA LEU A 23 -9.62 -2.66 6.68
C LEU A 23 -8.32 -3.44 6.44
N VAL A 24 -7.15 -2.84 6.70
CA VAL A 24 -5.86 -3.53 6.55
C VAL A 24 -5.74 -4.61 7.62
N SER A 25 -5.83 -5.87 7.21
CA SER A 25 -5.75 -7.00 8.13
C SER A 25 -4.31 -7.21 8.64
N PRO A 26 -4.14 -7.88 9.80
CA PRO A 26 -2.82 -8.33 10.25
C PRO A 26 -2.07 -9.17 9.21
N GLU A 27 -2.79 -9.99 8.43
CA GLU A 27 -2.24 -10.81 7.36
C GLU A 27 -1.71 -9.95 6.21
N MET A 28 -2.47 -8.94 5.76
CA MET A 28 -2.02 -8.02 4.71
C MET A 28 -0.72 -7.31 5.13
N ARG A 29 -0.62 -6.89 6.41
CA ARG A 29 0.62 -6.28 6.94
C ARG A 29 1.80 -7.25 6.89
N ARG A 30 1.59 -8.51 7.24
CA ARG A 30 2.63 -9.55 7.18
C ARG A 30 3.06 -9.81 5.73
N ASN A 31 2.10 -9.89 4.81
CA ASN A 31 2.39 -10.12 3.39
C ASN A 31 3.22 -8.98 2.80
N VAL A 32 2.90 -7.72 3.11
CA VAL A 32 3.70 -6.56 2.68
C VAL A 32 5.14 -6.62 3.19
N LEU A 33 5.35 -7.02 4.45
CA LEU A 33 6.70 -7.15 5.01
C LEU A 33 7.50 -8.27 4.31
N ASN A 34 6.86 -9.40 4.02
CA ASN A 34 7.51 -10.49 3.30
C ASN A 34 7.86 -10.09 1.86
N GLU A 35 6.92 -9.50 1.14
CA GLU A 35 7.13 -9.00 -0.23
C GLU A 35 8.23 -7.93 -0.27
N PHE A 36 8.30 -7.05 0.73
CA PHE A 36 9.35 -6.04 0.79
C PHE A 36 10.76 -6.66 0.76
N HIS A 37 10.98 -7.76 1.50
CA HIS A 37 12.27 -8.45 1.47
C HIS A 37 12.56 -9.10 0.12
N LEU A 38 11.56 -9.75 -0.50
CA LEU A 38 11.72 -10.34 -1.84
C LEU A 38 12.07 -9.28 -2.89
N GLN A 39 11.43 -8.12 -2.81
CA GLN A 39 11.69 -7.00 -3.71
C GLN A 39 13.09 -6.42 -3.46
N LEU A 40 13.55 -6.32 -2.21
CA LEU A 40 14.93 -5.91 -1.91
C LEU A 40 15.96 -6.88 -2.49
N ASP A 41 15.74 -8.19 -2.35
CA ASP A 41 16.62 -9.20 -2.93
C ASP A 41 16.66 -9.08 -4.45
N HIS A 42 15.50 -8.91 -5.09
CA HIS A 42 15.42 -8.71 -6.54
C HIS A 42 16.12 -7.42 -6.99
N CYS A 43 15.99 -6.34 -6.22
CA CYS A 43 16.69 -5.07 -6.47
C CYS A 43 18.21 -5.27 -6.53
N GLN A 44 18.77 -6.12 -5.67
CA GLN A 44 20.19 -6.45 -5.71
C GLN A 44 20.58 -7.21 -6.98
N VAL A 45 19.73 -8.11 -7.46
CA VAL A 45 19.97 -8.90 -8.69
C VAL A 45 19.97 -8.02 -9.94
N VAL A 46 19.14 -6.98 -9.98
CA VAL A 46 19.03 -6.07 -11.14
C VAL A 46 19.95 -4.85 -11.07
N ASP A 47 20.93 -4.87 -10.16
CA ASP A 47 21.88 -3.78 -9.89
C ASP A 47 21.18 -2.45 -9.55
N GLY A 48 20.09 -2.51 -8.79
CA GLY A 48 19.34 -1.34 -8.33
C GLY A 48 18.53 -0.61 -9.42
N ARG A 49 18.42 -1.19 -10.62
CA ARG A 49 17.53 -0.66 -11.67
C ARG A 49 16.07 -0.86 -11.29
N GLN A 50 15.18 -0.04 -11.84
CA GLN A 50 13.74 -0.21 -11.67
C GLN A 50 13.28 -1.56 -12.25
N PHE A 51 12.37 -2.22 -11.53
CA PHE A 51 11.71 -3.46 -11.93
C PHE A 51 10.22 -3.41 -11.58
N GLU A 52 9.45 -4.31 -12.18
CA GLU A 52 8.01 -4.52 -11.93
C GLU A 52 7.77 -5.67 -10.95
#